data_AF-A0A3D1SF02-F1
#
_entry.id   AF-A0A3D1SF02-F1
#
_cell.length_a   1.000
_cell.length_b   1.000
_cell.length_c   1.000
_cell.angle_alpha   90.00
_cell.angle_beta   90.00
_cell.angle_gamma   90.00
#
_symmetry.space_group_name_H-M   'P 1'
#
loop_
_entity.id
_entity.type
_entity.pdbx_description
1 polymer ?
#
loop_
_entity_poly.entity_id
_entity_poly.type
_entity_poly.pdbx_seq_one_letter_code
_entity_poly.pdbx_strand_id
1 'polypeptide(L)'
;SDEQGGALPKIEKGEKLVAADISGNQHFTQPPARYNEASLIKALEENGIGRPSTYAPTISTILDRHYVERESGNQLKPTALGEVITNLLKDKFNNIVDVKFTAKMESSLDDIENGSKDWVETLRKFYKDFDKSLAQAEKDMDGKHVRIPDEPTDVICEECGKPMVIKIGPYGKFLGCSGFPECKFTKKIVTETKGTCPKCGKKMLLKKSKKGKPFYGCENYKDCNFMTWDIPLEEKCPQCGASLFKKTGRMGKIYCAREGCGYERPLDKAKENDES
;
A
#
# COMPACT_ATOMS: atom_id res chain seq x y z
N SER A 1 5.86 -22.80 0.81
CA SER A 1 5.87 -24.22 0.43
C SER A 1 7.30 -24.72 0.54
N ASP A 2 7.72 -25.02 1.76
CA ASP A 2 8.98 -25.70 2.04
C ASP A 2 8.59 -27.04 2.65
N GLU A 3 8.36 -28.04 1.80
CA GLU A 3 8.41 -29.42 2.25
C GLU A 3 9.88 -29.77 2.44
N GLN A 4 10.36 -29.67 3.68
CA GLN A 4 11.56 -30.39 4.08
C GLN A 4 11.25 -31.89 3.97
N GLY A 5 11.54 -32.46 2.80
CA GLY A 5 11.38 -33.88 2.52
C GLY A 5 12.28 -34.71 3.43
N GLY A 6 11.74 -35.09 4.58
CA GLY A 6 12.35 -36.09 5.46
C GLY A 6 12.39 -37.44 4.75
N ALA A 7 13.45 -38.22 5.00
CA ALA A 7 13.56 -39.58 4.51
C ALA A 7 12.42 -40.43 5.10
N LEU A 8 11.54 -40.93 4.23
CA LEU A 8 10.49 -41.86 4.64
C LEU A 8 11.10 -43.25 4.91
N PRO A 9 10.65 -43.98 5.94
CA PRO A 9 11.08 -45.34 6.19
C PRO A 9 10.63 -46.28 5.05
N LYS A 10 11.38 -47.37 4.85
CA LYS A 10 10.98 -48.41 3.89
C LYS A 10 9.73 -49.11 4.43
N ILE A 11 8.67 -49.12 3.62
CA ILE A 11 7.40 -49.80 3.92
C ILE A 11 7.05 -50.78 2.79
N GLU A 12 6.39 -51.88 3.12
CA GLU A 12 5.96 -52.90 2.15
C GLU A 12 4.46 -52.80 1.83
N LYS A 13 4.08 -53.20 0.61
CA LYS A 13 2.67 -53.18 0.16
C LYS A 13 1.86 -54.18 1.00
N GLY A 14 0.96 -53.65 1.83
CA GLY A 14 0.10 -54.45 2.73
C GLY A 14 0.53 -54.42 4.20
N GLU A 15 1.61 -53.72 4.53
CA GLU A 15 2.06 -53.49 5.90
C GLU A 15 1.01 -52.69 6.69
N LYS A 16 0.62 -53.19 7.88
CA LYS A 16 -0.37 -52.54 8.74
C LYS A 16 0.33 -51.51 9.63
N LEU A 17 -0.03 -50.24 9.46
CA LEU A 17 0.48 -49.14 10.28
C LEU A 17 -0.50 -48.81 11.42
N VAL A 18 0.05 -48.43 12.58
CA VAL A 18 -0.73 -47.93 13.71
C VAL A 18 -0.73 -46.41 13.66
N ALA A 19 -1.91 -45.79 13.65
CA ALA A 19 -2.04 -44.35 13.69
C ALA A 19 -1.51 -43.82 15.03
N ALA A 20 -0.43 -43.03 14.99
CA ALA A 20 0.19 -42.47 16.19
C ALA A 20 -0.62 -41.30 16.76
N ASP A 21 -1.10 -40.41 15.88
CA ASP A 21 -1.94 -39.27 16.23
C ASP A 21 -2.84 -38.90 15.04
N ILE A 22 -4.03 -38.37 15.31
CA ILE A 22 -4.95 -37.86 14.30
C ILE A 22 -5.33 -36.44 14.71
N SER A 23 -4.70 -35.45 14.07
CA SER A 23 -5.00 -34.03 14.26
C SER A 23 -5.94 -33.53 13.17
N GLY A 24 -7.04 -32.90 13.59
CA GLY A 24 -7.94 -32.20 12.69
C GLY A 24 -7.38 -30.83 12.34
N ASN A 25 -6.97 -30.63 11.09
CA ASN A 25 -6.49 -29.33 10.61
C ASN A 25 -7.59 -28.65 9.77
N GLN A 26 -8.02 -27.48 10.22
CA GLN A 26 -8.92 -26.64 9.45
C GLN A 26 -8.12 -25.74 8.51
N HIS A 27 -8.44 -25.78 7.23
CA HIS A 27 -7.84 -24.91 6.21
C HIS A 27 -8.90 -24.02 5.58
N PHE A 28 -8.50 -22.80 5.25
CA PHE A 28 -9.30 -21.86 4.47
C PHE A 28 -8.69 -21.72 3.07
N THR A 29 -9.55 -21.52 2.07
CA THR A 29 -9.10 -21.09 0.74
C THR A 29 -8.53 -19.69 0.85
N GLN A 30 -7.29 -19.51 0.41
CA GLN A 30 -6.68 -18.19 0.39
C GLN A 30 -7.04 -17.47 -0.92
N PRO A 31 -7.37 -16.17 -0.87
CA PRO A 31 -7.54 -15.39 -2.08
C PRO A 31 -6.22 -15.29 -2.84
N PRO A 32 -6.24 -14.94 -4.13
CA PRO A 32 -5.03 -14.69 -4.90
C PRO A 32 -4.14 -13.66 -4.20
N ALA A 33 -2.84 -13.96 -4.12
CA ALA A 33 -1.88 -13.05 -3.53
C ALA A 33 -1.80 -11.76 -4.35
N ARG A 34 -1.73 -10.61 -3.66
CA ARG A 34 -1.43 -9.33 -4.31
C ARG A 34 -0.04 -9.38 -4.94
N TYR A 35 0.14 -8.59 -6.00
CA TYR A 35 1.45 -8.41 -6.61
C TYR A 35 2.39 -7.66 -5.65
N ASN A 36 3.64 -8.11 -5.54
CA ASN A 36 4.77 -7.25 -5.22
C ASN A 36 5.47 -6.80 -6.52
N GLU A 37 6.49 -5.94 -6.44
CA GLU A 37 7.19 -5.43 -7.62
C GLU A 37 7.73 -6.54 -8.52
N ALA A 38 8.39 -7.57 -7.97
CA ALA A 38 8.95 -8.66 -8.76
C ALA A 38 7.85 -9.48 -9.48
N SER A 39 6.76 -9.79 -8.78
CA SER A 39 5.64 -10.52 -9.38
C SER A 39 4.86 -9.67 -10.40
N LEU A 40 4.83 -8.34 -10.24
CA LEU A 40 4.23 -7.44 -11.22
C LEU A 40 5.11 -7.35 -12.47
N ILE A 41 6.43 -7.24 -12.31
CA ILE A 41 7.38 -7.27 -13.44
C ILE A 41 7.22 -8.58 -14.21
N LYS A 42 7.18 -9.71 -13.50
CA LYS A 42 6.97 -11.02 -14.11
C LYS A 42 5.64 -11.07 -14.88
N ALA A 43 4.56 -10.54 -14.31
CA ALA A 43 3.27 -10.48 -15.00
C ALA A 43 3.30 -9.57 -16.24
N LEU A 44 3.98 -8.42 -16.19
CA LEU A 44 4.16 -7.54 -17.34
C LEU A 44 4.94 -8.25 -18.46
N GLU A 45 6.04 -8.92 -18.11
CA GLU A 45 6.87 -9.69 -19.03
C GLU A 45 6.10 -10.85 -19.69
N GLU A 46 5.37 -11.65 -18.90
CA GLU A 46 4.53 -12.75 -19.40
C GLU A 46 3.44 -12.27 -20.37
N ASN A 47 2.97 -11.03 -20.21
CA ASN A 47 1.99 -10.42 -21.10
C ASN A 47 2.62 -9.61 -22.25
N GLY A 48 3.95 -9.56 -22.35
CA GLY A 48 4.67 -8.81 -23.38
C GLY A 48 4.58 -7.29 -23.24
N ILE A 49 4.24 -6.78 -22.06
CA ILE A 49 4.10 -5.35 -21.77
C ILE A 49 5.41 -4.82 -21.17
N GLY A 50 5.97 -3.77 -21.79
CA GLY A 50 7.20 -3.14 -21.32
C GLY A 50 8.47 -3.93 -21.65
N ARG A 51 9.61 -3.38 -21.23
CA ARG A 51 10.97 -3.89 -21.50
C ARG A 51 11.82 -3.73 -20.23
N PRO A 52 13.01 -4.37 -20.13
CA PRO A 52 13.92 -4.20 -19.00
C PRO A 52 14.21 -2.74 -18.64
N SER A 53 14.20 -1.85 -19.64
CA SER A 53 14.37 -0.40 -19.47
C SER A 53 13.15 0.32 -18.89
N THR A 54 11.94 -0.24 -18.97
CA THR A 54 10.69 0.44 -18.59
C THR A 54 9.98 -0.15 -17.37
N TYR A 55 10.36 -1.35 -16.91
CA TYR A 55 9.74 -1.98 -15.74
C TYR A 55 9.82 -1.12 -14.46
N ALA A 56 11.03 -0.76 -14.04
CA ALA A 56 11.22 0.04 -12.83
C ALA A 56 10.61 1.46 -12.96
N PRO A 57 10.80 2.19 -14.08
CA PRO A 57 10.12 3.48 -14.29
C PRO A 57 8.60 3.40 -14.25
N THR A 58 8.00 2.33 -14.80
CA THR A 58 6.55 2.12 -14.78
C THR A 58 6.05 1.98 -13.35
N ILE A 59 6.70 1.13 -12.55
CA ILE A 59 6.35 0.92 -11.14
C ILE A 59 6.52 2.21 -10.32
N SER A 60 7.62 2.95 -10.52
CA SER A 60 7.81 4.26 -9.88
C SER A 60 6.69 5.21 -10.24
N THR A 61 6.34 5.31 -11.52
CA THR A 61 5.32 6.25 -12.00
C THR A 61 3.94 5.98 -11.40
N ILE A 62 3.51 4.71 -11.33
CA ILE A 62 2.18 4.39 -10.76
C ILE A 62 2.14 4.57 -9.24
N LEU A 63 3.27 4.44 -8.55
CA LEU A 63 3.41 4.73 -7.12
C LEU A 63 3.44 6.24 -6.84
N ASP A 64 4.25 6.98 -7.60
CA ASP A 64 4.44 8.43 -7.46
C ASP A 64 3.15 9.20 -7.79
N ARG A 65 2.35 8.69 -8.74
CA ARG A 65 1.02 9.23 -9.07
C ARG A 65 -0.11 8.73 -8.15
N HIS A 66 0.22 7.92 -7.14
CA HIS A 66 -0.74 7.38 -6.18
C HIS A 66 -1.89 6.55 -6.80
N TYR A 67 -1.66 5.90 -7.94
CA TYR A 67 -2.60 4.90 -8.47
C TYR A 67 -2.53 3.60 -7.70
N VAL A 68 -1.36 3.32 -7.13
CA VAL A 68 -1.06 2.15 -6.30
C VAL A 68 -0.29 2.62 -5.08
N GLU A 69 -0.46 1.96 -3.95
CA GLU A 69 0.33 2.16 -2.74
C GLU A 69 0.95 0.85 -2.24
N ARG A 70 2.05 0.98 -1.47
CA ARG A 70 2.70 -0.17 -0.82
C ARG A 70 2.02 -0.45 0.52
N GLU A 71 1.55 -1.68 0.70
CA GLU A 71 1.01 -2.21 1.94
C GLU A 71 2.07 -3.04 2.69
N SER A 72 1.73 -3.50 3.89
CA SER A 72 2.56 -4.41 4.69
C SER A 72 3.04 -5.60 3.85
N GLY A 73 4.33 -5.93 3.94
CA GLY A 73 4.93 -7.01 3.16
C GLY A 73 5.31 -6.64 1.72
N ASN A 74 5.43 -5.35 1.39
CA ASN A 74 5.79 -4.85 0.05
C ASN A 74 4.79 -5.25 -1.05
N GLN A 75 3.54 -5.49 -0.67
CA GLN A 75 2.46 -5.75 -1.62
C GLN A 75 1.94 -4.43 -2.20
N LEU A 76 1.56 -4.47 -3.47
CA LEU A 76 1.00 -3.38 -4.23
C LEU A 76 -0.52 -3.45 -4.14
N LYS A 77 -1.14 -2.37 -3.65
CA LYS A 77 -2.58 -2.24 -3.50
C LYS A 77 -3.09 -1.09 -4.35
N PRO A 78 -4.11 -1.29 -5.20
CA PRO A 78 -4.72 -0.20 -5.94
C PRO A 78 -5.38 0.80 -4.97
N THR A 79 -5.30 2.08 -5.30
CA THR A 79 -6.01 3.14 -4.57
C THR A 79 -7.36 3.40 -5.22
N ALA A 80 -8.28 4.06 -4.50
CA ALA A 80 -9.54 4.52 -5.08
C ALA A 80 -9.33 5.38 -6.34
N LEU A 81 -8.27 6.22 -6.36
CA LEU A 81 -7.88 6.98 -7.55
C LEU A 81 -7.48 6.05 -8.70
N GLY A 82 -6.62 5.07 -8.44
CA GLY A 82 -6.17 4.10 -9.44
C GLY A 82 -7.32 3.32 -10.06
N GLU A 83 -8.28 2.86 -9.24
CA GLU A 83 -9.46 2.13 -9.70
C GLU A 83 -10.37 2.99 -10.57
N VAL A 84 -10.67 4.22 -10.13
CA VAL A 84 -11.53 5.15 -10.87
C VAL A 84 -10.92 5.51 -12.23
N ILE A 85 -9.62 5.83 -12.26
CA ILE A 85 -8.92 6.14 -13.50
C ILE A 85 -8.85 4.91 -14.42
N THR A 86 -8.59 3.72 -13.87
CA THR A 86 -8.58 2.48 -14.65
C THR A 86 -9.94 2.21 -15.29
N ASN A 87 -11.03 2.37 -14.54
CA ASN A 87 -12.38 2.16 -15.05
C ASN A 87 -12.76 3.21 -16.11
N LEU A 88 -12.40 4.47 -15.90
CA LEU A 88 -12.58 5.53 -16.89
C LEU A 88 -11.84 5.23 -18.20
N LEU A 89 -10.58 4.81 -18.09
CA LEU A 89 -9.78 4.47 -19.27
C LEU A 89 -10.31 3.23 -19.98
N LYS A 90 -10.81 2.23 -19.25
CA LYS A 90 -11.44 1.05 -19.85
C LYS A 90 -12.75 1.39 -20.57
N ASP A 91 -13.54 2.32 -20.05
CA ASP A 91 -14.79 2.76 -20.68
C ASP A 91 -14.53 3.57 -21.95
N LYS A 92 -13.60 4.53 -21.90
CA LYS A 92 -13.37 5.49 -22.99
C LYS A 92 -12.31 5.08 -24.00
N PHE A 93 -11.36 4.24 -23.60
CA PHE A 93 -10.18 3.88 -24.39
C PHE A 93 -9.91 2.37 -24.38
N ASN A 94 -10.96 1.56 -24.43
CA ASN A 94 -10.88 0.08 -24.37
C ASN A 94 -9.83 -0.52 -25.32
N ASN A 95 -9.69 0.02 -26.52
CA ASN A 95 -8.77 -0.48 -27.55
C ASN A 95 -7.31 -0.11 -27.30
N ILE A 96 -7.04 0.88 -26.44
CA ILE A 96 -5.70 1.40 -26.16
C ILE A 96 -5.16 0.84 -24.85
N VAL A 97 -6.00 0.71 -23.82
CA VAL A 97 -5.60 0.17 -22.51
C VAL A 97 -5.73 -1.35 -22.41
N ASP A 98 -6.01 -2.02 -23.54
CA ASP A 98 -5.99 -3.47 -23.64
C ASP A 98 -4.56 -4.01 -23.58
N VAL A 99 -4.39 -5.13 -22.88
CA VAL A 99 -3.09 -5.80 -22.68
C VAL A 99 -2.48 -6.22 -24.01
N LYS A 100 -3.27 -6.80 -24.92
CA LYS A 100 -2.78 -7.28 -26.21
C LYS A 100 -2.39 -6.12 -27.11
N PHE A 101 -3.16 -5.03 -27.08
CA PHE A 101 -2.80 -3.83 -27.81
C PHE A 101 -1.46 -3.26 -27.35
N THR A 102 -1.30 -3.14 -26.02
CA THR A 102 -0.06 -2.63 -25.42
C THR A 102 1.14 -3.49 -25.81
N ALA A 103 1.02 -4.82 -25.71
CA ALA A 103 2.08 -5.74 -26.12
C ALA A 103 2.43 -5.62 -27.62
N LYS A 104 1.42 -5.47 -28.48
CA LYS A 104 1.61 -5.26 -29.92
C LYS A 104 2.33 -3.94 -30.24
N MET A 105 2.06 -2.90 -29.45
CA MET A 105 2.78 -1.63 -29.58
C MET A 105 4.26 -1.82 -29.29
N GLU A 106 4.60 -2.49 -28.19
CA GLU A 106 5.98 -2.82 -27.83
C GLU A 106 6.68 -3.61 -28.95
N SER A 107 6.06 -4.66 -29.48
CA SER A 107 6.62 -5.39 -30.63
C SER A 107 6.79 -4.52 -31.88
N SER A 108 5.89 -3.55 -32.09
CA SER A 108 6.01 -2.64 -33.24
C SER A 108 7.16 -1.63 -33.06
N LEU A 109 7.52 -1.28 -31.83
CA LEU A 109 8.71 -0.48 -31.54
C LEU A 109 9.99 -1.29 -31.77
N ASP A 110 10.02 -2.56 -31.38
CA ASP A 110 11.15 -3.45 -31.69
C ASP A 110 11.32 -3.63 -33.21
N ASP A 111 10.22 -3.76 -33.96
CA ASP A 111 10.25 -3.82 -35.42
C ASP A 111 10.85 -2.54 -36.05
N ILE A 112 10.54 -1.38 -35.47
CA ILE A 112 11.16 -0.11 -35.89
C ILE A 112 12.66 -0.11 -35.60
N GLU A 113 13.07 -0.55 -34.41
CA GLU A 113 14.49 -0.65 -34.02
C GLU A 113 15.27 -1.56 -34.98
N ASN A 114 14.67 -2.67 -35.40
CA ASN A 114 15.25 -3.61 -36.36
C ASN A 114 15.15 -3.15 -37.83
N GLY A 115 14.52 -2.00 -38.09
CA GLY A 115 14.34 -1.45 -39.44
C GLY A 115 13.29 -2.16 -40.30
N SER A 116 12.44 -3.00 -39.69
CA SER A 116 11.37 -3.73 -40.41
C SER A 116 10.07 -2.91 -40.55
N LYS A 117 9.92 -1.82 -39.79
CA LYS A 117 8.79 -0.89 -39.88
C LYS A 117 9.22 0.57 -39.90
N ASP A 118 8.45 1.40 -40.61
CA ASP A 118 8.59 2.85 -40.57
C ASP A 118 7.90 3.45 -39.32
N TRP A 119 8.65 4.27 -38.57
CA TRP A 119 8.18 4.85 -37.32
C TRP A 119 7.11 5.92 -37.55
N VAL A 120 7.20 6.69 -38.64
CA VAL A 120 6.24 7.75 -38.97
C VAL A 120 4.88 7.15 -39.33
N GLU A 121 4.87 6.10 -40.14
CA GLU A 121 3.65 5.38 -40.51
C GLU A 121 3.01 4.72 -39.29
N THR A 122 3.82 4.12 -38.40
CA THR A 122 3.34 3.51 -37.16
C THR A 122 2.66 4.52 -36.25
N LEU A 123 3.30 5.68 -36.02
CA LEU A 123 2.70 6.78 -35.25
C LEU A 123 1.44 7.34 -35.91
N ARG A 124 1.45 7.53 -37.23
CA ARG A 124 0.29 8.04 -37.98
C ARG A 124 -0.91 7.11 -37.86
N LYS A 125 -0.69 5.79 -37.92
CA LYS A 125 -1.74 4.77 -37.73
C LYS A 125 -2.32 4.83 -36.33
N PHE A 126 -1.45 4.87 -35.30
CA PHE A 126 -1.89 4.99 -33.91
C PHE A 126 -2.72 6.26 -33.68
N TYR A 127 -2.18 7.41 -34.08
CA TYR A 127 -2.76 8.71 -33.76
C TYR A 127 -4.13 8.91 -34.41
N LYS A 128 -4.35 8.36 -35.61
CA LYS A 128 -5.63 8.48 -36.33
C LYS A 128 -6.82 7.92 -35.55
N ASP A 129 -6.64 6.79 -34.87
CA ASP A 129 -7.71 6.17 -34.08
C ASP A 129 -7.77 6.72 -32.65
N PHE A 130 -6.60 7.08 -32.10
CA PHE A 130 -6.50 7.75 -30.81
C PHE A 130 -7.21 9.11 -30.80
N ASP A 131 -6.98 9.94 -31.82
CA ASP A 131 -7.55 11.29 -31.94
C ASP A 131 -9.08 11.25 -31.93
N LYS A 132 -9.69 10.30 -32.65
CA LYS A 132 -11.15 10.10 -32.64
C LYS A 132 -11.66 9.68 -31.26
N SER A 133 -10.95 8.76 -30.61
CA SER A 133 -11.32 8.27 -29.28
C SER A 133 -11.22 9.39 -28.24
N LEU A 134 -10.18 10.23 -28.35
CA LEU A 134 -9.98 11.40 -27.50
C LEU A 134 -11.07 12.45 -27.71
N ALA A 135 -11.35 12.83 -28.96
CA ALA A 135 -12.40 13.80 -29.26
C ALA A 135 -13.79 13.35 -28.80
N GLN A 136 -14.08 12.05 -28.85
CA GLN A 136 -15.31 11.49 -28.29
C GLN A 136 -15.31 11.53 -26.76
N ALA A 137 -14.20 11.13 -26.13
CA ALA A 137 -14.08 11.14 -24.68
C ALA A 137 -14.20 12.57 -24.10
N GLU A 138 -13.61 13.58 -24.75
CA GLU A 138 -13.73 14.98 -24.36
C GLU A 138 -15.19 15.45 -24.37
N LYS A 139 -15.95 15.12 -25.42
CA LYS A 139 -17.39 15.45 -25.50
C LYS A 139 -18.21 14.72 -24.45
N ASP A 140 -17.94 13.43 -24.23
CA ASP A 140 -18.65 12.61 -23.24
C ASP A 140 -18.43 13.10 -21.79
N MET A 141 -17.26 13.70 -21.56
CA MET A 141 -16.79 14.17 -20.26
C MET A 141 -17.03 15.67 -20.04
N ASP A 142 -17.56 16.39 -21.02
CA ASP A 142 -17.87 17.81 -20.88
C ASP A 142 -18.86 18.03 -19.71
N GLY A 143 -18.48 18.91 -18.79
CA GLY A 143 -19.20 19.16 -17.54
C GLY A 143 -19.22 18.01 -16.51
N LYS A 144 -18.61 16.84 -16.79
CA LYS A 144 -18.56 15.70 -15.86
C LYS A 144 -17.22 15.65 -15.13
N HIS A 145 -17.24 15.99 -13.85
CA HIS A 145 -16.08 15.77 -12.98
C HIS A 145 -16.04 14.32 -12.49
N VAL A 146 -14.93 13.65 -12.75
CA VAL A 146 -14.64 12.33 -12.18
C VAL A 146 -14.63 12.45 -10.66
N ARG A 147 -15.64 11.86 -10.01
CA ARG A 147 -15.72 11.81 -8.56
C ARG A 147 -14.95 10.59 -8.08
N ILE A 148 -13.85 10.83 -7.39
CA ILE A 148 -13.14 9.78 -6.67
C ILE A 148 -13.99 9.49 -5.41
N PRO A 149 -14.38 8.23 -5.15
CA PRO A 149 -15.05 7.87 -3.92
C PRO A 149 -14.21 8.33 -2.73
N ASP A 150 -14.83 9.16 -1.90
CA ASP A 150 -14.23 9.66 -0.68
C ASP A 150 -14.27 8.55 0.38
N GLU A 151 -13.15 8.24 1.04
CA GLU A 151 -13.14 7.35 2.20
C GLU A 151 -13.71 8.11 3.42
N PRO A 152 -14.87 7.71 3.97
CA PRO A 152 -15.48 8.39 5.11
C PRO A 152 -14.64 8.21 6.37
N THR A 153 -14.67 9.22 7.24
CA THR A 153 -14.03 9.16 8.56
C THR A 153 -15.00 9.59 9.65
N ASP A 154 -14.73 9.18 10.88
CA ASP A 154 -15.50 9.59 12.06
C ASP A 154 -15.21 11.04 12.51
N VAL A 155 -14.32 11.75 11.80
CA VAL A 155 -13.94 13.12 12.14
C VAL A 155 -14.96 14.10 11.60
N ILE A 156 -15.55 14.92 12.46
CA ILE A 156 -16.49 15.97 12.08
C ILE A 156 -15.73 17.26 11.75
N CYS A 157 -16.15 17.96 10.69
CA CYS A 157 -15.58 19.25 10.30
C CYS A 157 -15.94 20.32 11.34
N GLU A 158 -14.92 21.00 11.86
CA GLU A 158 -15.05 22.05 12.88
C GLU A 158 -15.74 23.32 12.35
N GLU A 159 -15.76 23.55 11.03
CA GLU A 159 -16.40 24.74 10.43
C GLU A 159 -17.87 24.56 10.07
N CYS A 160 -18.29 23.36 9.64
CA CYS A 160 -19.65 23.15 9.12
C CYS A 160 -20.39 21.94 9.70
N GLY A 161 -19.75 21.14 10.56
CA GLY A 161 -20.37 19.98 11.20
C GLY A 161 -20.61 18.78 10.26
N LYS A 162 -20.25 18.85 8.98
CA LYS A 162 -20.30 17.70 8.05
C LYS A 162 -19.14 16.71 8.32
N PRO A 163 -19.28 15.41 8.02
CA PRO A 163 -18.18 14.46 8.17
C PRO A 163 -17.00 14.82 7.27
N MET A 164 -15.79 14.56 7.74
CA MET A 164 -14.57 14.68 6.96
C MET A 164 -14.26 13.36 6.24
N VAL A 165 -13.57 13.48 5.13
CA VAL A 165 -13.22 12.38 4.22
C VAL A 165 -11.74 12.42 3.90
N ILE A 166 -11.13 11.27 3.62
CA ILE A 166 -9.74 11.20 3.22
C ILE A 166 -9.61 11.56 1.75
N LYS A 167 -8.86 12.63 1.47
CA LYS A 167 -8.50 13.08 0.12
C LYS A 167 -7.00 12.96 -0.10
N ILE A 168 -6.60 12.78 -1.36
CA ILE A 168 -5.19 12.69 -1.75
C ILE A 168 -4.76 14.03 -2.34
N GLY A 169 -3.73 14.63 -1.76
CA GLY A 169 -3.09 15.84 -2.28
C GLY A 169 -1.62 15.58 -2.63
N PRO A 170 -0.89 16.60 -3.11
CA PRO A 170 0.53 16.48 -3.47
C PRO A 170 1.43 16.11 -2.28
N TYR A 171 0.96 16.34 -1.05
CA TYR A 171 1.67 16.01 0.19
C TYR A 171 1.16 14.71 0.85
N GLY A 172 0.35 13.92 0.14
CA GLY A 172 -0.26 12.68 0.61
C GLY A 172 -1.71 12.84 1.07
N LYS A 173 -2.20 11.83 1.81
CA LYS A 173 -3.57 11.76 2.32
C LYS A 173 -3.82 12.85 3.38
N PHE A 174 -4.94 13.56 3.29
CA PHE A 174 -5.40 14.57 4.25
C PHE A 174 -6.90 14.44 4.48
N LEU A 175 -7.41 14.95 5.60
CA LEU A 175 -8.85 15.05 5.86
C LEU A 175 -9.37 16.32 5.18
N GLY A 176 -10.27 16.17 4.22
CA GLY A 176 -11.04 17.27 3.65
C GLY A 176 -12.48 17.23 4.12
N CYS A 177 -13.14 18.39 4.22
CA CYS A 177 -14.58 18.40 4.43
C CYS A 177 -15.32 17.72 3.26
N SER A 178 -16.32 16.88 3.56
CA SER A 178 -17.24 16.32 2.55
C SER A 178 -18.08 17.38 1.85
N GLY A 179 -18.31 18.53 2.50
CA GLY A 179 -19.04 19.68 1.96
C GLY A 179 -18.28 20.51 0.93
N PHE A 180 -17.15 20.05 0.39
CA PHE A 180 -16.43 20.74 -0.68
C PHE A 180 -17.28 20.77 -1.97
N PRO A 181 -17.44 21.91 -2.67
CA PRO A 181 -16.64 23.14 -2.61
C PRO A 181 -17.10 24.22 -1.62
N GLU A 182 -18.24 24.04 -0.94
CA GLU A 182 -18.83 25.03 -0.02
C GLU A 182 -18.00 25.22 1.25
N CYS A 183 -17.45 24.13 1.80
CA CYS A 183 -16.51 24.17 2.92
C CYS A 183 -15.12 23.71 2.45
N LYS A 184 -14.13 24.59 2.60
CA LYS A 184 -12.73 24.37 2.19
C LYS A 184 -11.82 23.94 3.36
N PHE A 185 -12.41 23.63 4.51
CA PHE A 185 -11.66 23.17 5.67
C PHE A 185 -10.90 21.87 5.37
N THR A 186 -9.62 21.85 5.73
CA THR A 186 -8.75 20.69 5.59
C THR A 186 -7.94 20.50 6.87
N LYS A 187 -7.72 19.24 7.25
CA LYS A 187 -6.96 18.85 8.44
C LYS A 187 -5.96 17.78 8.04
N LYS A 188 -4.75 17.83 8.59
CA LYS A 188 -3.75 16.77 8.35
C LYS A 188 -4.23 15.50 9.04
N ILE A 189 -4.08 14.35 8.38
CA ILE A 189 -4.29 13.06 9.04
C ILE A 189 -3.16 12.91 10.06
N VAL A 190 -3.53 12.99 11.33
CA VAL A 190 -2.63 12.69 12.44
C VAL A 190 -3.12 11.37 13.00
N THR A 191 -2.35 10.30 12.78
CA THR A 191 -2.63 9.03 13.46
C THR A 191 -2.09 9.16 14.87
N GLU A 192 -2.99 9.38 15.83
CA GLU A 192 -2.67 9.28 17.25
C GLU A 192 -2.24 7.85 17.55
N THR A 193 -1.13 7.69 18.27
CA THR A 193 -0.74 6.36 18.77
C THR A 193 -1.38 6.10 20.13
N LYS A 194 -1.60 4.83 20.46
CA LYS A 194 -2.11 4.42 21.78
C LYS A 194 -1.14 4.73 22.95
N GLY A 195 0.13 5.05 22.66
CA GLY A 195 1.13 5.39 23.68
C GLY A 195 1.28 6.89 23.97
N THR A 196 1.76 7.20 25.17
CA THR A 196 2.07 8.56 25.65
C THR A 196 3.58 8.84 25.64
N CYS A 197 3.96 10.11 25.57
CA CYS A 197 5.34 10.54 25.58
C CYS A 197 5.98 10.29 26.96
N PRO A 198 7.10 9.57 27.06
CA PRO A 198 7.75 9.23 28.33
C PRO A 198 8.38 10.45 29.03
N LYS A 199 8.58 11.56 28.30
CA LYS A 199 9.17 12.80 28.85
C LYS A 199 8.13 13.78 29.40
N CYS A 200 6.98 13.92 28.73
CA CYS A 200 5.98 14.94 29.09
C CYS A 200 4.55 14.42 29.28
N GLY A 201 4.31 13.11 29.09
CA GLY A 201 2.99 12.49 29.26
C GLY A 201 1.95 12.82 28.18
N LYS A 202 2.26 13.73 27.24
CA LYS A 202 1.35 14.09 26.13
C LYS A 202 1.24 12.98 25.09
N LYS A 203 0.26 13.05 24.20
CA LYS A 203 0.05 12.06 23.14
C LYS A 203 1.23 11.98 22.18
N MET A 204 1.43 10.81 21.62
CA MET A 204 2.42 10.55 20.57
C MET A 204 1.71 10.44 19.22
N LEU A 205 2.32 11.03 18.19
CA LEU A 205 1.77 11.14 16.85
C LEU A 205 2.67 10.40 15.86
N LEU A 206 2.07 9.60 14.97
CA LEU A 206 2.79 9.02 13.84
C LEU A 206 3.06 10.10 12.78
N LYS A 207 4.32 10.24 12.39
CA LYS A 207 4.81 11.20 11.39
C LYS A 207 5.68 10.48 10.37
N LYS A 208 5.86 11.07 9.18
CA LYS A 208 6.78 10.57 8.15
C LYS A 208 8.00 11.48 8.04
N SER A 209 9.20 10.91 8.00
CA SER A 209 10.44 11.64 7.77
C SER A 209 10.54 12.14 6.32
N LYS A 210 11.50 13.03 6.02
CA LYS A 210 11.80 13.48 4.64
C LYS A 210 12.09 12.33 3.67
N LYS A 211 12.56 11.19 4.18
CA LYS A 211 12.83 9.96 3.41
C LYS A 211 11.67 8.96 3.45
N GLY A 212 10.48 9.38 3.87
CA GLY A 212 9.28 8.54 3.91
C GLY A 212 9.17 7.53 5.06
N LYS A 213 10.25 7.29 5.83
CA LYS A 213 10.20 6.37 6.98
C LYS A 213 9.26 6.89 8.08
N PRO A 214 8.32 6.07 8.60
CA PRO A 214 7.46 6.44 9.71
C PRO A 214 8.25 6.55 11.01
N PHE A 215 7.97 7.58 11.80
CA PHE A 215 8.50 7.79 13.15
C PHE A 215 7.41 8.32 14.06
N TYR A 216 7.58 8.15 15.36
CA TYR A 216 6.63 8.60 16.38
C TYR A 216 7.21 9.77 17.14
N GLY A 217 6.53 10.91 17.11
CA GLY A 217 6.96 12.12 17.80
C GLY A 217 5.93 12.58 18.81
N CYS A 218 6.40 13.23 19.88
CA CYS A 218 5.49 13.90 20.82
C CYS A 218 4.63 14.94 20.09
N GLU A 219 3.35 15.06 20.48
CA GLU A 219 2.45 16.12 20.03
C GLU A 219 3.07 17.50 20.26
N ASN A 220 3.66 17.71 21.43
CA ASN A 220 4.37 18.94 21.78
C ASN A 220 5.88 18.86 21.47
N TYR A 221 6.22 18.48 20.24
CA TYR A 221 7.62 18.29 19.82
C TYR A 221 8.47 19.56 20.00
N LYS A 222 7.90 20.77 19.86
CA LYS A 222 8.64 22.03 19.99
C LYS A 222 9.29 22.20 21.37
N ASP A 223 8.60 21.78 22.43
CA ASP A 223 9.10 21.93 23.80
C ASP A 223 9.70 20.62 24.35
N CYS A 224 9.18 19.47 23.93
CA CYS A 224 9.59 18.17 24.46
C CYS A 224 10.72 17.51 23.65
N ASN A 225 10.78 17.76 22.34
CA ASN A 225 11.75 17.21 21.39
C ASN A 225 11.90 15.67 21.40
N PHE A 226 10.91 14.92 21.92
CA PHE A 226 10.97 13.46 21.95
C PHE A 226 10.50 12.85 20.63
N MET A 227 11.32 11.97 20.07
CA MET A 227 11.02 11.18 18.87
C MET A 227 11.59 9.77 19.01
N THR A 228 10.91 8.80 18.43
CA THR A 228 11.36 7.41 18.36
C THR A 228 10.92 6.75 17.06
N TRP A 229 11.63 5.71 16.65
CA TRP A 229 11.26 4.84 15.54
C TRP A 229 10.47 3.61 16.02
N ASP A 230 10.43 3.38 17.33
CA ASP A 230 9.81 2.24 17.97
C ASP A 230 8.32 2.50 18.27
N ILE A 231 7.50 1.46 18.18
CA ILE A 231 6.04 1.58 18.24
C ILE A 231 5.60 1.87 19.68
N PRO A 232 4.91 2.99 19.97
CA PRO A 232 4.38 3.28 21.30
C PRO A 232 3.20 2.35 21.62
N LEU A 233 3.27 1.68 22.77
CA LEU A 233 2.23 0.79 23.27
C LEU A 233 1.33 1.50 24.28
N GLU A 234 0.10 1.02 24.40
CA GLU A 234 -0.84 1.44 25.45
C GLU A 234 -0.40 0.97 26.85
N GLU A 235 0.32 -0.17 26.89
CA GLU A 235 0.87 -0.74 28.11
C GLU A 235 1.77 0.26 28.86
N LYS A 236 1.50 0.41 30.16
CA LYS A 236 2.31 1.22 31.06
C LYS A 236 3.40 0.38 31.71
N CYS A 237 4.57 0.99 31.87
CA CYS A 237 5.71 0.38 32.55
C CYS A 237 5.36 0.13 34.02
N PRO A 238 5.56 -1.10 34.53
CA PRO A 238 5.29 -1.42 35.94
C PRO A 238 6.23 -0.71 36.92
N GLN A 239 7.40 -0.23 36.45
CA GLN A 239 8.37 0.47 37.30
C GLN A 239 8.14 1.98 37.41
N CYS A 240 7.65 2.63 36.36
CA CYS A 240 7.58 4.10 36.32
C CYS A 240 6.28 4.68 35.74
N GLY A 241 5.33 3.84 35.33
CA GLY A 241 4.02 4.24 34.81
C GLY A 241 4.01 4.88 33.42
N ALA A 242 5.16 5.08 32.77
CA ALA A 242 5.25 5.62 31.41
C ALA A 242 4.88 4.57 30.35
N SER A 243 4.45 4.99 29.15
CA SER A 243 4.15 4.06 28.06
C SER A 243 5.39 3.27 27.61
N LEU A 244 5.17 1.99 27.29
CA LEU A 244 6.19 1.10 26.75
C LEU A 244 6.36 1.26 25.24
N PHE A 245 7.49 0.81 24.72
CA PHE A 245 7.86 0.89 23.31
C PHE A 245 8.26 -0.48 22.77
N LYS A 246 7.73 -0.84 21.60
CA LYS A 246 8.04 -2.08 20.89
C LYS A 246 9.09 -1.80 19.81
N LYS A 247 10.28 -2.37 19.99
CA LYS A 247 11.32 -2.42 18.97
C LYS A 247 11.07 -3.60 18.03
N THR A 248 10.88 -3.32 16.75
CA THR A 248 10.69 -4.34 15.71
C THR A 248 12.03 -4.72 15.07
N GLY A 249 12.35 -6.01 14.95
CA GLY A 249 13.58 -6.50 14.31
C GLY A 249 14.08 -7.84 14.89
N ARG A 250 15.27 -8.27 14.44
CA ARG A 250 15.90 -9.56 14.83
C ARG A 250 16.18 -9.68 16.35
N MET A 251 16.22 -8.55 17.05
CA MET A 251 16.29 -8.44 18.52
C MET A 251 15.11 -7.61 19.04
N GLY A 252 13.90 -7.99 18.67
CA GLY A 252 12.70 -7.28 19.08
C GLY A 252 12.44 -7.43 20.58
N LYS A 253 12.19 -6.30 21.25
CA LYS A 253 11.93 -6.23 22.68
C LYS A 253 10.94 -5.11 23.01
N ILE A 254 10.26 -5.24 24.14
CA ILE A 254 9.44 -4.18 24.71
C ILE A 254 10.25 -3.52 25.81
N TYR A 255 10.36 -2.20 25.79
CA TYR A 255 11.19 -1.46 26.75
C TYR A 255 10.55 -0.13 27.16
N CYS A 256 10.95 0.38 28.31
CA CYS A 256 10.60 1.72 28.76
C CYS A 256 11.62 2.74 28.25
N ALA A 257 11.15 3.81 27.60
CA ALA A 257 12.02 4.88 27.09
C ALA A 257 12.14 6.09 28.05
N ARG A 258 11.70 5.96 29.30
CA ARG A 258 11.83 7.02 30.32
C ARG A 258 13.26 7.02 30.88
N GLU A 259 13.88 8.20 30.90
CA GLU A 259 15.22 8.39 31.49
C GLU A 259 15.23 7.89 32.95
N GLY A 260 16.13 6.97 33.27
CA GLY A 260 16.25 6.34 34.60
C GLY A 260 15.44 5.06 34.80
N CYS A 261 14.60 4.64 33.86
CA CYS A 261 13.87 3.37 33.94
C CYS A 261 14.50 2.33 33.00
N GLY A 262 15.06 1.26 33.58
CA GLY A 262 15.72 0.17 32.85
C GLY A 262 14.82 -1.00 32.47
N TYR A 263 13.48 -0.83 32.50
CA TYR A 263 12.56 -1.92 32.24
C TYR A 263 12.63 -2.39 30.78
N GLU A 264 12.91 -3.67 30.59
CA GLU A 264 12.82 -4.36 29.30
C GLU A 264 12.29 -5.78 29.46
N ARG A 265 11.55 -6.25 28.46
CA ARG A 265 11.09 -7.63 28.35
C ARG A 265 11.18 -8.11 26.90
N PRO A 266 11.43 -9.41 26.66
CA PRO A 266 11.34 -9.97 25.31
C PRO A 266 9.93 -9.79 24.75
N LEU A 267 9.82 -9.72 23.42
CA LEU A 267 8.51 -9.84 22.76
C LEU A 267 8.00 -11.26 22.99
N ASP A 268 6.87 -11.40 23.66
CA ASP A 268 6.22 -12.70 23.80
C ASP A 268 5.91 -13.24 22.40
N LYS A 269 6.44 -14.43 22.06
CA LYS A 269 6.14 -15.13 20.81
C LYS A 269 4.70 -15.70 20.76
N ALA A 270 3.83 -15.28 21.67
CA ALA A 270 2.48 -15.80 21.83
C ALA A 270 1.51 -14.62 21.90
N LYS A 271 0.99 -14.22 20.73
CA LYS A 271 -0.30 -13.54 20.44
C LYS A 271 -0.20 -12.87 19.06
N GLU A 272 -0.13 -13.70 18.02
CA GLU A 272 -0.52 -13.31 16.64
C GLU A 272 -1.97 -13.71 16.34
N ASN A 273 -2.69 -14.22 17.34
CA ASN A 273 -4.13 -14.53 17.27
C ASN A 273 -4.89 -13.66 18.27
N ASP A 274 -5.04 -12.37 17.99
CA ASP A 274 -6.23 -11.57 18.36
C ASP A 274 -6.07 -10.13 17.87
N GLU A 275 -6.59 -9.85 16.67
CA GLU A 275 -7.28 -8.61 16.32
C GLU A 275 -8.00 -8.95 15.00
N SER A 276 -9.24 -9.40 15.16
CA SER A 276 -10.22 -9.64 14.09
C SER A 276 -10.70 -8.32 13.48
#